data_AF-A0A6J7G1L2-F1
#
_entry.id   AF-A0A6J7G1L2-F1
#
_cell.length_a   1.000
_cell.length_b   1.000
_cell.length_c   1.000
_cell.angle_alpha   90.00
_cell.angle_beta   90.00
_cell.angle_gamma   90.00
#
_symmetry.space_group_name_H-M   'P 1'
#
loop_
_entity.id
_entity.type
_entity.pdbx_description
1 polymer ?
#
loop_
_entity_poly.entity_id
_entity_poly.type
_entity_poly.pdbx_seq_one_letter_code
_entity_poly.pdbx_strand_id
1 'polypeptide(L)'
;MTVVETLLVFVVAPLAVVLLAYGLVLLPALKERARYKPGTPWGHAAVWYEPHPEGGAHGGGHEEVEHTTGEQAAALTIGETAGHPRRTASGGARGTW
;
A
#
# COMPACT_ATOMS: atom_id res chain seq x y z
N MET A 1 16.20 42.04 3.68
CA MET A 1 16.14 40.82 2.84
C MET A 1 17.54 40.35 2.52
N THR A 2 17.95 39.25 3.15
CA THR A 2 19.23 38.57 2.84
C THR A 2 18.97 37.31 2.03
N VAL A 3 19.98 36.78 1.32
CA VAL A 3 19.85 35.52 0.55
C VAL A 3 19.38 34.36 1.44
N VAL A 4 19.88 34.30 2.68
CA VAL A 4 19.47 33.30 3.67
C VAL A 4 17.99 33.43 4.01
N GLU A 5 17.52 34.65 4.27
CA GLU A 5 16.13 34.95 4.57
C GLU A 5 15.20 34.55 3.41
N THR A 6 15.59 34.85 2.16
CA THR A 6 14.85 34.44 0.97
C THR A 6 14.74 32.92 0.87
N LEU A 7 15.83 32.18 1.10
CA LEU A 7 15.81 30.72 1.04
C LEU A 7 14.94 30.11 2.14
N LEU A 8 15.03 30.63 3.37
CA LEU A 8 14.21 30.13 4.48
C LEU A 8 12.71 30.32 4.21
N VAL A 9 12.32 31.48 3.69
CA VAL A 9 10.91 31.81 3.46
C VAL A 9 10.36 31.10 2.23
N PHE A 10 11.08 31.10 1.10
CA PHE A 10 10.53 30.63 -0.17
C PHE A 10 10.85 29.18 -0.51
N VAL A 11 11.80 28.56 0.18
CA VAL A 11 12.16 27.15 -0.06
C VAL A 11 11.89 26.32 1.18
N VAL A 12 12.46 26.71 2.33
CA VAL A 12 12.39 25.86 3.54
C VAL A 12 10.98 25.82 4.12
N ALA A 13 10.33 26.97 4.29
CA ALA A 13 8.96 27.01 4.83
C ALA A 13 7.95 26.19 4.01
N PRO A 14 7.83 26.32 2.67
CA PRO A 14 6.89 25.51 1.90
C PRO A 14 7.27 24.02 1.92
N LEU A 15 8.56 23.68 1.85
CA LEU A 15 9.01 22.29 1.91
C LEU A 15 8.69 21.66 3.28
N ALA A 16 8.81 22.42 4.37
CA ALA A 16 8.41 21.99 5.70
C ALA A 16 6.91 21.69 5.81
N VAL A 17 6.05 22.50 5.16
CA VAL A 17 4.60 22.25 5.13
C VAL A 17 4.28 20.94 4.39
N VAL A 18 4.92 20.70 3.23
CA VAL A 18 4.74 19.47 2.46
C VAL A 18 5.20 18.25 3.27
N LEU A 19 6.37 18.34 3.92
CA LEU A 19 6.88 17.25 4.75
C LEU A 19 5.99 16.98 5.97
N LEU A 20 5.41 18.02 6.56
CA LEU A 20 4.46 17.88 7.65
C LEU A 20 3.19 17.15 7.18
N ALA A 21 2.60 17.58 6.06
CA ALA A 21 1.43 16.93 5.48
C ALA A 21 1.72 15.47 5.12
N TYR A 22 2.83 15.23 4.42
CA TYR A 22 3.31 13.88 4.11
C TYR A 22 3.46 13.02 5.36
N GLY A 23 4.07 13.57 6.41
CA GLY A 23 4.24 12.89 7.68
C GLY A 23 2.91 12.52 8.32
N LEU A 24 1.97 13.45 8.37
CA LEU A 24 0.63 13.20 8.94
C LEU A 24 -0.15 12.13 8.17
N VAL A 25 -0.01 12.07 6.85
CA VAL A 25 -0.73 11.11 6.00
C VAL A 25 -0.07 9.73 6.02
N LEU A 26 1.26 9.66 5.85
CA LEU A 26 1.94 8.37 5.66
C LEU A 26 2.38 7.70 6.96
N LEU A 27 2.73 8.44 8.03
CA LEU A 27 3.16 7.79 9.28
C LEU A 27 2.14 6.78 9.83
N PRO A 28 0.82 7.05 9.84
CA PRO A 28 -0.18 6.08 10.29
C PRO A 28 -0.18 4.81 9.43
N ALA A 29 -0.07 4.96 8.11
CA ALA A 29 -0.04 3.85 7.16
C ALA A 29 1.21 2.97 7.27
N LEU A 30 2.29 3.46 7.87
CA LEU A 30 3.47 2.64 8.21
C LEU A 30 3.24 1.81 9.47
N LYS A 31 2.42 2.29 10.42
CA LYS A 31 2.19 1.67 11.72
C LYS A 31 1.15 0.54 11.66
N GLU A 32 0.15 0.64 10.78
CA GLU A 32 -1.01 -0.25 10.75
C GLU A 32 -0.96 -1.35 9.66
N ARG A 33 0.22 -1.75 9.20
CA ARG A 33 0.34 -2.89 8.26
C ARG A 33 0.34 -4.23 8.97
N ALA A 34 -0.60 -4.44 9.90
CA ALA A 34 -0.81 -5.73 10.53
C ALA A 34 -1.45 -6.67 9.50
N ARG A 35 -0.63 -7.26 8.62
CA ARG A 35 -1.08 -8.29 7.70
C ARG A 35 -1.47 -9.53 8.48
N TYR A 36 -2.65 -10.07 8.18
CA TYR A 36 -3.07 -11.34 8.73
C TYR A 36 -2.01 -12.42 8.43
N LYS A 37 -1.62 -13.17 9.46
CA LYS A 37 -0.65 -14.26 9.36
C LYS A 37 -1.39 -15.60 9.41
N PRO A 38 -1.17 -16.51 8.44
CA PRO A 38 -1.72 -17.87 8.50
C PRO A 38 -1.39 -18.55 9.84
N GLY A 39 -2.38 -19.20 10.44
CA GLY A 39 -2.28 -19.82 11.77
C GLY A 39 -2.60 -18.89 12.95
N THR A 40 -2.91 -17.62 12.71
CA THR A 40 -3.47 -16.71 13.72
C THR A 40 -5.00 -16.80 13.67
N PRO A 41 -5.75 -16.82 14.79
CA PRO A 41 -7.22 -16.78 14.73
C PRO A 41 -7.71 -15.51 14.02
N TRP A 42 -8.72 -15.64 13.15
CA TRP A 42 -9.32 -14.52 12.44
C TRP A 42 -10.18 -13.69 13.40
N GLY A 43 -9.72 -12.50 13.75
CA GLY A 43 -10.38 -11.60 14.72
C GLY A 43 -11.27 -10.52 14.08
N HIS A 44 -11.45 -10.54 12.76
CA HIS A 44 -12.28 -9.57 12.04
C HIS A 44 -13.63 -10.17 11.65
N ALA A 45 -14.61 -9.32 11.33
CA ALA A 45 -15.87 -9.80 10.76
C ALA A 45 -15.62 -10.56 9.44
N ALA A 46 -16.54 -11.44 9.06
CA ALA A 46 -16.51 -12.06 7.74
C ALA A 46 -16.71 -10.96 6.67
N VAL A 47 -15.75 -10.82 5.77
CA VAL A 47 -15.82 -9.88 4.65
C VAL A 47 -15.85 -10.70 3.37
N TRP A 48 -16.88 -10.48 2.56
CA TRP A 48 -17.00 -11.05 1.23
C TRP A 48 -16.55 -10.01 0.21
N TYR A 49 -15.70 -10.41 -0.72
CA TYR A 49 -15.30 -9.56 -1.82
C TYR A 49 -16.40 -9.58 -2.87
N GLU A 50 -17.09 -8.46 -3.03
CA GLU A 50 -18.00 -8.26 -4.17
C GLU A 50 -17.15 -7.74 -5.34
N PRO A 51 -17.14 -8.40 -6.50
CA PRO A 51 -16.48 -7.86 -7.68
C PRO A 51 -17.11 -6.49 -8.00
N HIS A 52 -16.28 -5.46 -8.06
CA HIS A 52 -16.75 -4.13 -8.45
C HIS A 52 -17.37 -4.23 -9.84
N PRO A 53 -18.68 -3.91 -10.01
CA PRO A 53 -19.27 -3.87 -11.33
C PRO A 53 -18.57 -2.78 -12.13
N GLU A 54 -18.20 -3.11 -13.37
CA GLU A 54 -17.65 -2.19 -14.35
C GLU A 54 -18.55 -0.93 -14.41
N GLY A 55 -18.14 0.17 -13.76
CA GLY A 55 -18.88 1.44 -13.82
C GLY A 55 -19.86 1.76 -12.67
N GLY A 56 -19.49 1.52 -11.41
CA GLY A 56 -20.23 1.98 -10.22
C GLY A 56 -19.47 3.00 -9.38
N ALA A 57 -20.06 4.17 -9.17
CA ALA A 57 -19.48 5.37 -8.55
C ALA A 57 -18.79 5.17 -7.18
N HIS A 58 -17.83 6.06 -6.94
CA HIS A 58 -17.04 6.28 -5.74
C HIS A 58 -17.71 5.87 -4.42
N GLY A 59 -17.15 4.85 -3.77
CA GLY A 59 -17.33 4.55 -2.36
C GLY A 59 -15.98 4.57 -1.66
N GLY A 60 -15.59 5.72 -1.09
CA GLY A 60 -14.51 5.83 -0.12
C GLY A 60 -13.12 6.20 -0.66
N GLY A 61 -12.94 7.48 -1.00
CA GLY A 61 -11.68 8.24 -0.91
C GLY A 61 -10.38 7.56 -1.35
N HIS A 62 -10.07 7.64 -2.64
CA HIS A 62 -8.69 7.73 -3.11
C HIS A 62 -8.70 8.47 -4.45
N GLU A 63 -8.04 9.63 -4.47
CA GLU A 63 -7.84 10.40 -5.70
C GLU A 63 -7.08 9.55 -6.72
N GLU A 64 -7.53 9.65 -7.96
CA GLU A 64 -7.08 8.93 -9.14
C GLU A 64 -5.60 9.24 -9.43
N VAL A 65 -4.72 8.36 -8.98
CA VAL A 65 -3.36 8.28 -9.51
C VAL A 65 -3.40 7.21 -10.60
N GLU A 66 -3.29 7.65 -11.85
CA GLU A 66 -3.17 6.81 -13.03
C GLU A 66 -1.90 5.95 -12.91
N HIS A 67 -2.03 4.77 -12.30
CA HIS A 67 -0.96 3.78 -12.26
C HIS A 67 -1.04 3.00 -13.56
N THR A 68 -0.14 3.30 -14.50
CA THR A 68 0.09 2.45 -15.66
C THR A 68 0.41 1.04 -15.15
N THR A 69 -0.51 0.12 -15.43
CA THR A 69 -0.38 -1.27 -15.03
C THR A 69 0.72 -1.86 -15.90
N GLY A 70 1.91 -2.01 -15.31
CA GLY A 70 2.99 -2.79 -15.90
C GLY A 70 2.47 -4.18 -16.28
N GLU A 71 2.91 -4.61 -17.46
CA GLU A 71 2.70 -5.92 -18.11
C GLU A 71 2.13 -6.99 -17.17
N GLN A 72 0.81 -7.17 -17.22
CA GLN A 72 0.13 -8.18 -16.43
C GLN A 72 0.69 -9.54 -16.84
N ALA A 73 1.39 -10.20 -15.91
CA ALA A 73 1.82 -11.57 -16.09
C ALA A 73 0.59 -12.42 -16.42
N ALA A 74 0.59 -13.04 -17.60
CA ALA A 74 -0.49 -13.88 -18.08
C ALA A 74 -0.88 -14.90 -17.00
N ALA A 75 -2.18 -15.06 -16.78
CA ALA A 75 -2.71 -16.03 -15.82
C ALA A 75 -2.19 -17.43 -16.16
N LEU A 76 -1.48 -18.04 -15.21
CA LEU A 76 -0.97 -19.40 -15.37
C LEU A 76 -2.13 -20.39 -15.38
N THR A 77 -2.08 -21.31 -16.34
CA THR A 77 -2.99 -22.44 -16.44
C THR A 77 -2.89 -23.34 -15.20
N ILE A 78 -4.02 -23.88 -14.74
CA ILE A 78 -4.08 -24.78 -13.57
C ILE A 78 -3.10 -25.93 -13.79
N GLY A 79 -2.09 -26.05 -12.92
CA GLY A 79 -1.04 -27.07 -12.98
C GLY A 79 0.33 -26.56 -13.40
N GLU A 80 0.46 -25.29 -13.78
CA GLU A 80 1.74 -24.70 -14.18
C GLU A 80 2.44 -24.04 -12.99
N THR A 81 3.61 -24.56 -12.61
CA THR A 81 4.42 -23.97 -11.54
C THR A 81 5.26 -22.83 -12.10
N ALA A 82 4.96 -21.58 -11.73
CA ALA A 82 5.92 -20.49 -11.83
C ALA A 82 7.25 -20.95 -11.23
N GLY A 83 8.34 -20.73 -11.95
CA GLY A 83 9.68 -21.23 -11.62
C GLY A 83 10.12 -20.96 -10.17
N HIS A 84 11.22 -21.63 -9.79
CA HIS A 84 11.79 -21.71 -8.43
C HIS A 84 11.39 -20.57 -7.48
N PRO A 85 10.71 -20.86 -6.35
CA PRO A 85 10.29 -19.82 -5.43
C PRO A 85 11.52 -19.15 -4.83
N ARG A 86 11.77 -17.89 -5.22
CA ARG A 86 12.75 -17.03 -4.56
C ARG A 86 12.25 -16.85 -3.12
N ARG A 87 12.96 -17.44 -2.15
CA ARG A 87 12.60 -17.35 -0.72
C ARG A 87 12.54 -15.89 -0.27
N THR A 88 11.36 -15.30 -0.31
CA THR A 88 11.00 -14.07 0.40
C THR A 88 10.07 -14.46 1.54
N ALA A 89 10.48 -15.44 2.36
CA ALA A 89 9.69 -15.89 3.49
C ALA A 89 9.89 -14.96 4.69
N SER A 90 9.22 -13.81 4.68
CA SER A 90 8.93 -13.03 5.90
C SER A 90 7.58 -13.43 6.49
N GLY A 91 7.32 -14.73 6.58
CA GLY A 91 6.05 -15.29 7.05
C GLY A 91 6.25 -16.69 7.59
N GLY A 92 6.76 -16.79 8.83
CA GLY A 92 6.89 -18.07 9.51
C GLY A 92 5.52 -18.70 9.72
N ALA A 93 5.26 -19.80 9.00
CA ALA A 93 4.15 -20.69 9.27
C ALA A 93 4.32 -21.25 10.68
N ARG A 94 3.47 -20.82 11.61
CA ARG A 94 3.42 -21.26 13.01
C ARG A 94 2.19 -22.12 13.18
N GLY A 95 2.20 -23.28 12.54
CA GLY A 95 1.13 -24.27 12.65
C GLY A 95 1.75 -25.65 12.57
N THR A 96 1.58 -26.44 13.62
CA THR A 96 1.74 -27.89 13.55
C THR A 96 0.48 -28.42 12.89
N TRP A 97 0.57 -28.82 11.62
CA TRP A 97 -0.46 -29.66 11.01
C TRP A 97 -0.50 -31.03 11.69
#